data_AF-A0A150PBJ9-F1
#
_entry.id   AF-A0A150PBJ9-F1
#
_cell.length_a   1.000
_cell.length_b   1.000
_cell.length_c   1.000
_cell.angle_alpha   90.00
_cell.angle_beta   90.00
_cell.angle_gamma   90.00
#
_symmetry.space_group_name_H-M   'P 1'
#
loop_
_entity.id
_entity.type
_entity.pdbx_description
1 polymer ?
#
loop_
_entity_poly.entity_id
_entity_poly.type
_entity_poly.pdbx_seq_one_letter_code
_entity_poly.pdbx_strand_id
1 'polypeptide(L)'
;MRLSKIAFSLCSSSALSLLVAACGSSPLGGDGDSASSAGHGASASSGPGTECGGPSPVGCHAQGCPEGQSCVDEGCAPSRCGCDPETGAWYCTEDCEGGTCVPDEPTCSGPNPVGCKTQGCPEGQICADEGCAPSVCTCDPDRGHWLCTADCGGGTCVPAP
;
A
#
# COMPACT_ATOMS: atom_id res chain seq x y z
N MET A 1 4.86 16.90 -69.76
CA MET A 1 3.72 15.96 -69.70
C MET A 1 3.24 15.90 -68.26
N ARG A 2 1.91 16.06 -68.07
CA ARG A 2 1.12 15.89 -66.83
C ARG A 2 1.50 16.87 -65.69
N LEU A 3 0.86 18.05 -65.64
CA LEU A 3 -0.42 18.35 -64.96
C LEU A 3 -0.34 18.11 -63.45
N SER A 4 -0.31 19.19 -62.65
CA SER A 4 -1.50 19.75 -61.97
C SER A 4 -1.94 18.85 -60.80
N LYS A 5 -2.01 19.33 -59.55
CA LYS A 5 -2.92 20.40 -59.15
C LYS A 5 -2.53 20.88 -57.73
N ILE A 6 -2.16 22.15 -57.62
CA ILE A 6 -2.26 22.91 -56.37
C ILE A 6 -3.73 23.30 -56.24
N ALA A 7 -4.38 22.88 -55.17
CA ALA A 7 -5.64 23.41 -54.64
C ALA A 7 -5.65 23.07 -53.14
N PHE A 8 -5.38 24.04 -52.26
CA PHE A 8 -6.42 24.79 -51.56
C PHE A 8 -7.60 23.90 -51.17
N SER A 9 -7.57 23.38 -49.94
CA SER A 9 -8.76 22.91 -49.26
C SER A 9 -8.71 23.33 -47.79
N LEU A 10 -9.14 24.57 -47.57
CA LEU A 10 -10.02 25.02 -46.49
C LEU A 10 -9.48 24.87 -45.05
N CYS A 11 -8.83 25.90 -44.52
CA CYS A 11 -9.48 26.85 -43.59
C CYS A 11 -11.02 26.97 -43.75
N SER A 12 -11.73 26.93 -42.62
CA SER A 12 -13.16 27.25 -42.39
C SER A 12 -14.11 26.06 -42.16
N SER A 13 -14.01 25.47 -40.97
CA SER A 13 -15.21 25.31 -40.13
C SER A 13 -14.87 25.83 -38.74
N SER A 14 -15.74 26.70 -38.26
CA SER A 14 -15.59 27.60 -37.14
C SER A 14 -15.51 26.92 -35.78
N ALA A 15 -14.90 27.68 -34.85
CA ALA A 15 -15.08 27.70 -33.39
C ALA A 15 -14.18 26.83 -32.47
N LEU A 16 -13.40 27.57 -31.68
CA LEU A 16 -12.97 27.30 -30.30
C LEU A 16 -12.08 26.07 -30.01
N SER A 17 -10.76 26.30 -29.90
CA SER A 17 -10.06 26.38 -28.60
C SER A 17 -8.55 26.11 -28.75
N LEU A 18 -7.76 27.16 -28.56
CA LEU A 18 -6.47 27.25 -27.86
C LEU A 18 -5.60 25.97 -27.73
N LEU A 19 -4.45 25.91 -28.43
CA LEU A 19 -3.11 26.12 -27.83
C LEU A 19 -1.95 25.92 -28.84
N VAL A 20 -1.09 26.94 -28.84
CA VAL A 20 0.27 27.11 -29.40
C VAL A 20 1.19 25.97 -28.93
N ALA A 21 1.89 25.16 -29.74
CA ALA A 21 2.98 25.37 -30.72
C ALA A 21 4.39 25.63 -30.12
N ALA A 22 5.27 24.62 -30.21
CA ALA A 22 6.76 24.62 -30.34
C ALA A 22 7.34 23.44 -29.51
N CYS A 23 8.29 22.61 -29.94
CA CYS A 23 9.18 22.56 -31.11
C CYS A 23 9.55 21.09 -31.38
N GLY A 24 9.70 20.72 -32.66
CA GLY A 24 10.21 19.42 -33.08
C GLY A 24 11.49 19.60 -33.87
N SER A 25 12.60 19.11 -33.33
CA SER A 25 13.87 18.86 -34.03
C SER A 25 14.40 17.51 -33.55
N SER A 26 14.17 16.45 -34.33
CA SER A 26 14.87 15.17 -34.16
C SER A 26 16.09 15.15 -35.08
N PRO A 27 17.24 14.66 -34.61
CA PRO A 27 17.60 13.30 -35.05
C PRO A 27 18.26 12.43 -33.97
N LEU A 28 17.88 11.15 -34.01
CA LEU A 28 18.75 9.96 -33.85
C LEU A 28 19.61 9.85 -32.58
N GLY A 29 19.13 9.03 -31.65
CA GLY A 29 19.89 8.48 -30.53
C GLY A 29 18.95 7.64 -29.67
N GLY A 30 18.79 6.37 -30.04
CA GLY A 30 17.98 5.42 -29.30
C GLY A 30 18.87 4.60 -28.38
N ASP A 31 18.56 4.65 -27.09
CA ASP A 31 18.74 3.57 -26.13
C ASP A 31 17.52 3.67 -25.20
N GLY A 32 16.56 2.80 -25.44
CA GLY A 32 15.35 2.68 -24.64
C GLY A 32 15.62 1.71 -23.51
N ASP A 33 15.78 2.23 -22.30
CA ASP A 33 15.68 1.43 -21.09
C ASP A 33 14.34 1.72 -20.42
N SER A 34 13.51 0.70 -20.53
CA SER A 34 12.14 0.59 -20.10
C SER A 34 11.93 1.08 -18.67
N ALA A 35 10.86 1.84 -18.51
CA ALA A 35 10.10 1.86 -17.27
C ALA A 35 9.74 0.40 -16.91
N SER A 36 10.43 -0.13 -15.92
CA SER A 36 9.88 -1.12 -15.02
C SER A 36 9.78 -0.41 -13.69
N SER A 37 8.59 0.09 -13.39
CA SER A 37 8.09 0.08 -12.03
C SER A 37 8.25 -1.35 -11.53
N ALA A 38 9.38 -1.63 -10.89
CA ALA A 38 9.49 -2.76 -10.00
C ALA A 38 8.53 -2.43 -8.86
N GLY A 39 7.28 -2.89 -8.99
CA GLY A 39 6.55 -3.31 -7.82
C GLY A 39 7.51 -4.25 -7.10
N HIS A 40 7.91 -3.88 -5.90
CA HIS A 40 8.68 -4.74 -5.01
C HIS A 40 7.74 -5.87 -4.59
N GLY A 41 7.45 -6.77 -5.53
CA GLY A 41 6.95 -8.10 -5.24
C GLY A 41 8.04 -8.76 -4.41
N ALA A 42 7.64 -9.14 -3.19
CA ALA A 42 8.45 -9.84 -2.21
C ALA A 42 9.41 -10.83 -2.90
N SER A 43 10.65 -10.41 -3.06
CA SER A 43 11.75 -11.29 -3.42
C SER A 43 12.23 -11.84 -2.09
N ALA A 44 11.78 -13.04 -1.68
CA ALA A 44 12.40 -14.27 -2.12
C ALA A 44 13.94 -14.14 -2.01
N SER A 45 14.46 -14.23 -0.79
CA SER A 45 15.89 -14.38 -0.54
C SER A 45 16.20 -15.82 -0.15
N SER A 46 16.41 -16.62 -1.20
CA SER A 46 17.61 -17.45 -1.41
C SER A 46 17.93 -18.61 -0.45
N GLY A 47 17.29 -19.75 -0.71
CA GLY A 47 17.91 -21.08 -0.74
C GLY A 47 17.46 -21.79 -2.03
N PRO A 48 18.16 -22.82 -2.55
CA PRO A 48 17.80 -23.48 -3.81
C PRO A 48 16.47 -24.24 -3.64
N GLY A 49 15.35 -23.55 -3.75
CA GLY A 49 14.01 -24.13 -3.72
C GLY A 49 13.56 -24.41 -5.15
N THR A 50 14.21 -25.34 -5.84
CA THR A 50 13.69 -25.87 -7.11
C THR A 50 13.18 -27.30 -6.96
N GLU A 51 13.30 -27.90 -5.77
CA GLU A 51 12.85 -29.27 -5.50
C GLU A 51 11.64 -29.39 -4.55
N CYS A 52 11.45 -28.47 -3.60
CA CYS A 52 10.25 -28.45 -2.76
C CYS A 52 9.17 -27.49 -3.28
N GLY A 53 7.92 -27.89 -3.13
CA GLY A 53 6.76 -27.13 -3.61
C GLY A 53 6.62 -25.78 -2.88
N GLY A 54 6.90 -24.68 -3.58
CA GLY A 54 6.63 -23.32 -3.11
C GLY A 54 7.64 -22.75 -2.11
N PRO A 55 7.35 -21.59 -1.50
CA PRO A 55 8.22 -20.97 -0.51
C PRO A 55 8.33 -21.79 0.76
N SER A 56 9.44 -21.63 1.50
CA SER A 56 9.65 -22.30 2.77
C SER A 56 8.56 -21.91 3.78
N PRO A 57 7.90 -22.88 4.45
CA PRO A 57 6.87 -22.60 5.45
C PRO A 57 7.44 -22.17 6.81
N VAL A 58 8.75 -21.87 6.89
CA VAL A 58 9.38 -21.33 8.11
C VAL A 58 8.81 -19.96 8.46
N GLY A 59 8.68 -19.68 9.76
CA GLY A 59 8.13 -18.43 10.24
C GLY A 59 9.01 -17.19 10.00
N CYS A 60 8.46 -16.04 10.33
CA CYS A 60 9.07 -14.74 10.08
C CYS A 60 10.36 -14.48 10.87
N HIS A 61 10.65 -15.22 11.95
CA HIS A 61 11.93 -15.09 12.66
C HIS A 61 13.11 -15.53 11.79
N ALA A 62 12.90 -16.44 10.84
CA ALA A 62 13.93 -16.92 9.92
C ALA A 62 13.95 -16.18 8.59
N GLN A 63 12.78 -15.82 8.05
CA GLN A 63 12.65 -15.20 6.72
C GLN A 63 12.41 -13.69 6.73
N GLY A 64 12.05 -13.12 7.88
CA GLY A 64 11.51 -11.78 7.97
C GLY A 64 10.06 -11.69 7.48
N CYS A 65 9.48 -10.50 7.61
CA CYS A 65 8.17 -10.15 7.07
C CYS A 65 8.29 -9.20 5.87
N PRO A 66 7.35 -9.22 4.92
CA PRO A 66 7.27 -8.21 3.88
C PRO A 66 7.01 -6.82 4.48
N GLU A 67 7.26 -5.76 3.71
CA GLU A 67 7.12 -4.37 4.17
C GLU A 67 5.72 -4.08 4.72
N GLY A 68 5.64 -3.37 5.85
CA GLY A 68 4.39 -3.07 6.54
C GLY A 68 3.79 -4.27 7.30
N GLN A 69 4.61 -5.28 7.60
CA GLN A 69 4.24 -6.34 8.53
C GLN A 69 5.32 -6.53 9.59
N SER A 70 4.90 -6.68 10.85
CA SER A 70 5.76 -7.02 11.98
C SER A 70 5.68 -8.50 12.30
N CYS A 71 6.81 -9.06 12.73
CA CYS A 71 6.92 -10.44 13.16
C CYS A 71 6.52 -10.54 14.63
N VAL A 72 5.53 -11.38 14.94
CA VAL A 72 5.04 -11.61 16.32
C VAL A 72 4.96 -13.09 16.65
N ASP A 73 5.15 -13.42 17.93
CA ASP A 73 5.13 -14.80 18.45
C ASP A 73 3.72 -15.38 18.66
N GLU A 74 2.66 -14.73 18.18
CA GLU A 74 1.25 -15.16 18.43
C GLU A 74 0.76 -16.30 17.53
N GLY A 75 1.58 -16.80 16.60
CA GLY A 75 1.20 -17.88 15.69
C GLY A 75 2.18 -19.06 15.70
N CYS A 76 1.66 -20.26 15.47
CA CYS A 76 2.47 -21.47 15.40
C CYS A 76 3.06 -21.65 14.00
N ALA A 77 4.16 -20.93 13.74
CA ALA A 77 5.02 -21.20 12.60
C ALA A 77 6.28 -21.94 13.06
N PRO A 78 6.83 -22.86 12.27
CA PRO A 78 8.05 -23.57 12.62
C PRO A 78 9.28 -22.65 12.56
N SER A 79 10.22 -22.77 13.51
CA SER A 79 11.46 -21.97 13.52
C SER A 79 12.47 -22.40 12.46
N ARG A 80 12.43 -23.67 12.03
CA ARG A 80 13.29 -24.22 10.98
C ARG A 80 12.54 -25.21 10.11
N CYS A 81 12.72 -25.08 8.81
CA CYS A 81 12.29 -26.07 7.83
C CYS A 81 13.47 -26.44 6.94
N GLY A 82 13.55 -27.72 6.57
CA GLY A 82 14.39 -28.17 5.48
C GLY A 82 13.55 -28.81 4.39
N CYS A 83 14.17 -28.91 3.22
CA CYS A 83 13.56 -29.47 2.03
C CYS A 83 14.12 -30.88 1.80
N ASP A 84 13.25 -31.86 1.64
CA ASP A 84 13.63 -33.20 1.22
C ASP A 84 13.71 -33.27 -0.32
N PRO A 85 14.91 -33.49 -0.89
CA PRO A 85 15.12 -33.44 -2.34
C PRO A 85 14.52 -34.64 -3.09
N GLU A 86 14.23 -35.74 -2.39
CA GLU A 86 13.73 -36.98 -3.00
C GLU A 86 12.21 -36.97 -3.17
N THR A 87 11.50 -36.37 -2.21
CA THR A 87 10.03 -36.28 -2.18
C THR A 87 9.51 -34.91 -2.57
N GLY A 88 10.35 -33.87 -2.54
CA GLY A 88 9.95 -32.48 -2.70
C GLY A 88 9.06 -31.97 -1.56
N ALA A 89 9.08 -32.66 -0.42
CA ALA A 89 8.30 -32.32 0.76
C ALA A 89 9.10 -31.47 1.75
N TRP A 90 8.41 -30.55 2.42
CA TRP A 90 8.96 -29.78 3.52
C TRP A 90 8.94 -30.60 4.81
N TYR A 91 10.05 -30.60 5.54
CA TYR A 91 10.13 -31.09 6.91
C TYR A 91 10.43 -29.93 7.85
N CYS A 92 9.60 -29.73 8.87
CA CYS A 92 9.67 -28.57 9.75
C CYS A 92 9.69 -28.97 11.22
N THR A 93 10.23 -28.09 12.05
CA THR A 93 10.21 -28.24 13.51
C THR A 93 8.88 -27.74 14.08
N GLU A 94 8.18 -28.58 14.84
CA GLU A 94 6.89 -28.23 15.47
C GLU A 94 7.10 -27.43 16.79
N ASP A 95 7.97 -26.42 16.75
CA ASP A 95 8.32 -25.63 17.93
C ASP A 95 7.44 -24.38 18.13
N CYS A 96 6.68 -23.97 17.09
CA CYS A 96 5.89 -22.74 17.09
C CYS A 96 6.71 -21.46 17.39
N GLU A 97 8.05 -21.51 17.35
CA GLU A 97 8.95 -20.39 17.65
C GLU A 97 9.34 -19.61 16.37
N GLY A 98 8.69 -19.90 15.25
CA GLY A 98 8.94 -19.24 13.98
C GLY A 98 8.29 -17.86 13.85
N GLY A 99 7.26 -17.58 14.64
CA GLY A 99 6.48 -16.34 14.59
C GLY A 99 5.67 -16.17 13.29
N THR A 100 4.65 -15.32 13.35
CA THR A 100 3.76 -15.01 12.23
C THR A 100 3.83 -13.53 11.89
N CYS A 101 3.77 -13.21 10.60
CA CYS A 101 3.66 -11.82 10.19
C CYS A 101 2.24 -11.30 10.41
N VAL A 102 2.13 -10.23 11.17
CA VAL A 102 0.90 -9.46 11.30
C VAL A 102 1.07 -8.13 10.58
N PRO A 103 0.03 -7.61 9.92
CA PRO A 103 0.08 -6.27 9.36
C PRO A 103 0.42 -5.28 10.47
N ASP A 104 1.40 -4.41 10.20
CA ASP A 104 1.59 -3.24 11.03
C ASP A 104 0.27 -2.46 11.00
N GLU A 105 -0.32 -2.26 12.18
CA GLU A 105 -1.49 -1.39 12.33
C GLU A 105 -1.20 -0.08 11.58
N PRO A 106 -2.17 0.48 10.81
CA PRO A 106 -1.90 1.62 9.92
C PRO A 106 -1.02 2.63 10.63
N THR A 107 0.11 2.99 9.99
CA THR A 107 1.24 3.77 10.52
C THR A 107 0.88 5.18 11.02
N CYS A 108 -0.40 5.48 11.11
CA CYS A 108 -0.91 6.66 11.75
C CYS A 108 -0.57 6.64 13.25
N SER A 109 0.18 7.65 13.65
CA SER A 109 0.64 7.77 15.03
C SER A 109 -0.53 7.89 16.01
N GLY A 110 -0.73 6.85 16.82
CA GLY A 110 -1.71 6.83 17.91
C GLY A 110 -3.15 6.49 17.47
N PRO A 111 -4.06 6.38 18.45
CA PRO A 111 -5.45 6.00 18.19
C PRO A 111 -6.14 7.01 17.28
N ASN A 112 -7.16 6.54 16.57
CA ASN A 112 -7.93 7.37 15.68
C ASN A 112 -8.57 8.56 16.45
N PRO A 113 -8.29 9.83 16.09
CA PRO A 113 -8.74 10.98 16.88
C PRO A 113 -10.21 11.39 16.63
N VAL A 114 -11.00 10.53 15.96
CA VAL A 114 -12.44 10.78 15.78
C VAL A 114 -13.15 10.88 17.12
N GLY A 115 -14.17 11.72 17.17
CA GLY A 115 -14.96 11.91 18.36
C GLY A 115 -15.79 10.68 18.77
N CYS A 116 -16.36 10.79 19.96
CA CYS A 116 -17.09 9.72 20.62
C CYS A 116 -18.36 9.27 19.91
N LYS A 117 -18.93 10.05 19.00
CA LYS A 117 -20.12 9.64 18.24
C LYS A 117 -19.86 8.46 17.31
N THR A 118 -18.62 8.25 16.93
CA THR A 118 -18.22 7.15 16.05
C THR A 118 -17.54 6.03 16.82
N GLN A 119 -16.65 6.36 17.78
CA GLN A 119 -15.88 5.37 18.53
C GLN A 119 -16.50 4.95 19.87
N GLY A 120 -17.49 5.69 20.35
CA GLY A 120 -18.00 5.57 21.71
C GLY A 120 -17.08 6.23 22.74
N CYS A 121 -17.45 6.11 24.01
CA CYS A 121 -16.66 6.57 25.15
C CYS A 121 -16.26 5.39 26.04
N PRO A 122 -15.13 5.50 26.76
CA PRO A 122 -14.77 4.51 27.78
C PRO A 122 -15.82 4.49 28.89
N GLU A 123 -15.81 3.42 29.70
CA GLU A 123 -16.79 3.23 30.77
C GLU A 123 -16.84 4.42 31.75
N GLY A 124 -18.05 4.82 32.15
CA GLY A 124 -18.29 5.95 33.04
C GLY A 124 -18.21 7.33 32.37
N GLN A 125 -18.09 7.39 31.04
CA GLN A 125 -18.15 8.64 30.27
C GLN A 125 -19.35 8.63 29.30
N ILE A 126 -19.89 9.82 29.03
CA ILE A 126 -20.93 10.04 28.03
C ILE A 126 -20.37 10.91 26.90
N CYS A 127 -20.91 10.71 25.70
CA CYS A 127 -20.56 11.53 24.55
C CYS A 127 -21.32 12.85 24.62
N ALA A 128 -20.59 13.97 24.65
CA ALA A 128 -21.16 15.32 24.66
C ALA A 128 -20.77 16.11 23.41
N ASP A 129 -21.64 17.02 23.00
CA ASP A 129 -21.47 17.91 21.85
C ASP A 129 -20.62 19.17 22.14
N GLU A 130 -20.18 19.34 23.39
CA GLU A 130 -19.53 20.56 23.88
C GLU A 130 -18.06 20.72 23.45
N GLY A 131 -17.51 19.77 22.68
CA GLY A 131 -16.10 19.76 22.25
C GLY A 131 -15.92 19.56 20.75
N CYS A 132 -14.92 20.22 20.17
CA CYS A 132 -14.59 20.07 18.75
C CYS A 132 -13.71 18.85 18.53
N ALA A 133 -14.37 17.71 18.25
CA ALA A 133 -13.72 16.52 17.73
C ALA A 133 -14.17 16.26 16.28
N PRO A 134 -13.29 15.76 15.41
CA PRO A 134 -13.63 15.43 14.04
C PRO A 134 -14.64 14.28 13.98
N SER A 135 -15.63 14.33 13.07
CA SER A 135 -16.58 13.20 12.91
C SER A 135 -15.97 12.04 12.12
N VAL A 136 -15.07 12.34 11.18
CA VAL A 136 -14.43 11.36 10.31
C VAL A 136 -12.94 11.64 10.26
N CYS A 137 -12.16 10.57 10.44
CA CYS A 137 -10.74 10.59 10.13
C CYS A 137 -10.37 9.37 9.30
N THR A 138 -9.49 9.58 8.34
CA THR A 138 -8.88 8.53 7.51
C THR A 138 -7.38 8.54 7.77
N CYS A 139 -6.80 7.35 7.92
CA CYS A 139 -5.36 7.24 8.00
C CYS A 139 -4.73 7.44 6.62
N ASP A 140 -3.74 8.32 6.54
CA ASP A 140 -2.83 8.43 5.40
C ASP A 140 -1.57 7.58 5.69
N PRO A 141 -1.44 6.37 5.10
CA PRO A 141 -0.34 5.47 5.40
C PRO A 141 1.00 5.96 4.87
N ASP A 142 0.99 6.77 3.78
CA ASP A 142 2.20 7.34 3.18
C ASP A 142 2.85 8.39 4.09
N ARG A 143 2.04 9.16 4.82
CA ARG A 143 2.50 10.24 5.68
C ARG A 143 2.40 9.92 7.17
N GLY A 144 1.85 8.76 7.54
CA GLY A 144 1.74 8.29 8.92
C GLY A 144 0.92 9.20 9.84
N HIS A 145 -0.08 9.91 9.30
CA HIS A 145 -0.95 10.80 10.08
C HIS A 145 -2.42 10.72 9.71
N TRP A 146 -3.25 11.08 10.68
CA TRP A 146 -4.70 11.13 10.53
C TRP A 146 -5.15 12.37 9.76
N LEU A 147 -5.87 12.15 8.67
CA LEU A 147 -6.58 13.18 7.92
C LEU A 147 -8.02 13.26 8.43
N CYS A 148 -8.33 14.31 9.17
CA CYS A 148 -9.60 14.47 9.84
C CYS A 148 -10.43 15.62 9.27
N THR A 149 -11.75 15.46 9.30
CA THR A 149 -12.70 16.53 9.00
C THR A 149 -12.71 17.57 10.13
N ALA A 150 -12.62 18.86 9.80
CA ALA A 150 -12.66 19.94 10.80
C ALA A 150 -14.11 20.36 11.14
N ASP A 151 -15.04 19.40 11.14
CA ASP A 151 -16.48 19.65 11.25
C ASP A 151 -16.98 19.75 12.69
N CYS A 152 -16.12 19.49 13.68
CA CYS A 152 -16.46 19.44 15.11
C CYS A 152 -17.68 18.55 15.44
N GLY A 153 -18.12 17.68 14.53
CA GLY A 153 -19.34 16.91 14.66
C GLY A 153 -19.15 15.63 15.47
N GLY A 154 -17.92 15.25 15.81
CA GLY A 154 -17.59 13.97 16.43
C GLY A 154 -17.93 13.87 17.92
N GLY A 155 -18.08 14.99 18.63
CA GLY A 155 -18.32 15.00 20.08
C GLY A 155 -17.11 14.59 20.93
N THR A 156 -17.12 14.97 22.21
CA THR A 156 -16.05 14.68 23.18
C THR A 156 -16.60 13.89 24.36
N CYS A 157 -15.82 12.93 24.86
CA CYS A 157 -16.19 12.20 26.06
C CYS A 157 -16.05 13.07 27.31
N VAL A 158 -17.12 13.12 28.10
CA VAL A 158 -17.16 13.80 29.38
C VAL A 158 -17.63 12.83 30.47
N PRO A 159 -17.28 13.05 31.75
CA PRO A 159 -17.77 12.22 32.85
C PRO A 159 -19.30 12.11 32.85
N ALA A 160 -19.82 10.90 33.03
CA ALA A 160 -21.25 10.69 33.21
C ALA A 160 -21.73 11.37 34.51
N PRO A 161 -22.93 12.00 34.51
CA PRO A 161 -23.53 12.60 35.70
C PRO A 161 -23.98 11.57 36.75
#